data_AF-A0A367I4G5-F1
#
_entry.id   AF-A0A367I4G5-F1
#
_cell.length_a   1.000
_cell.length_b   1.000
_cell.length_c   1.000
_cell.angle_alpha   90.00
_cell.angle_beta   90.00
_cell.angle_gamma   90.00
#
_symmetry.space_group_name_H-M   'P 1'
#
loop_
_entity.id
_entity.type
_entity.pdbx_description
1 polymer ?
#
loop_
_entity_poly.entity_id
_entity_poly.type
_entity_poly.pdbx_seq_one_letter_code
_entity_poly.pdbx_strand_id
1 'polypeptide(L)'
;MTKTTKRKITSFSLIISGIIVLITGIMMVQNGFATFDDDVPRVWLYIGGIFTIIGGVFLTVGGMIFLNFDGLKKKALRTAGKIADAVEDERKQEKK
;
A
#
# COMPACT_ATOMS: atom_id res chain seq x y z
N MET A 1 -0.04 -3.09 -28.84
CA MET A 1 0.12 -3.36 -27.38
C MET A 1 -0.78 -4.52 -26.99
N THR A 2 -0.23 -5.58 -26.37
CA THR A 2 -0.99 -6.79 -26.02
C THR A 2 -1.88 -6.58 -24.79
N LYS A 3 -2.97 -7.36 -24.68
CA LYS A 3 -3.98 -7.25 -23.61
C LYS A 3 -3.39 -7.42 -22.20
N THR A 4 -2.35 -8.25 -22.09
CA THR A 4 -1.59 -8.49 -20.86
C THR A 4 -0.75 -7.29 -20.43
N THR A 5 -0.08 -6.61 -21.37
CA THR A 5 0.70 -5.40 -21.07
C THR A 5 -0.19 -4.25 -20.62
N LYS A 6 -1.37 -4.07 -21.25
CA LYS A 6 -2.34 -3.05 -20.80
C LYS A 6 -2.79 -3.27 -19.37
N ARG A 7 -3.16 -4.52 -19.02
CA ARG A 7 -3.62 -4.87 -17.67
C ARG A 7 -2.54 -4.66 -16.61
N LYS A 8 -1.26 -4.92 -16.92
CA LYS A 8 -0.13 -4.63 -16.01
C LYS A 8 0.02 -3.14 -15.73
N ILE A 9 -0.02 -2.30 -16.78
CA ILE A 9 0.11 -0.85 -16.62
C ILE A 9 -1.07 -0.28 -15.82
N THR A 10 -2.29 -0.73 -16.07
CA THR A 10 -3.46 -0.33 -15.29
C THR A 10 -3.34 -0.72 -13.82
N SER A 11 -2.88 -1.95 -13.51
CA SER A 11 -2.67 -2.34 -12.11
C SER A 11 -1.58 -1.52 -11.41
N PHE A 12 -0.51 -1.18 -12.12
CA PHE A 12 0.58 -0.37 -11.55
C PHE A 12 0.13 1.07 -11.30
N SER A 13 -0.64 1.64 -12.23
CA SER A 13 -1.27 2.96 -12.08
C SER A 13 -2.25 3.00 -10.91
N LEU A 14 -3.05 1.95 -10.70
CA LEU A 14 -3.94 1.81 -9.54
C LEU A 14 -3.16 1.80 -8.21
N ILE A 15 -2.05 1.06 -8.14
CA ILE A 15 -1.21 1.01 -6.95
C ILE A 15 -0.59 2.39 -6.66
N ILE A 16 0.00 3.05 -7.67
CA ILE A 16 0.60 4.38 -7.50
C ILE A 16 -0.46 5.39 -7.05
N SER A 17 -1.63 5.40 -7.69
CA SER A 17 -2.73 6.28 -7.32
C SER A 17 -3.21 6.00 -5.89
N GLY A 18 -3.31 4.73 -5.49
CA GLY A 18 -3.65 4.33 -4.13
C GLY A 18 -2.65 4.84 -3.09
N ILE A 19 -1.35 4.76 -3.37
CA ILE A 19 -0.28 5.27 -2.49
C ILE A 19 -0.40 6.78 -2.32
N ILE A 20 -0.59 7.53 -3.41
CA ILE A 20 -0.72 9.00 -3.36
C ILE A 20 -1.93 9.38 -2.51
N VAL A 21 -3.09 8.77 -2.76
CA VAL A 21 -4.32 9.02 -2.01
C VAL A 21 -4.15 8.69 -0.51
N LEU A 22 -3.44 7.61 -0.19
CA LEU A 22 -3.14 7.24 1.19
C LEU A 22 -2.24 8.25 1.90
N ILE A 23 -1.17 8.71 1.24
CA ILE A 23 -0.28 9.73 1.79
C ILE A 23 -1.07 11.02 2.05
N THR A 24 -1.89 11.46 1.10
CA THR A 24 -2.74 12.64 1.27
C THR A 24 -3.73 12.47 2.43
N GLY A 25 -4.38 11.30 2.56
CA GLY A 25 -5.28 11.00 3.67
C GLY A 25 -4.56 11.04 5.01
N ILE A 26 -3.38 10.41 5.12
CA ILE A 26 -2.57 10.42 6.34
C ILE A 26 -2.13 11.85 6.71
N MET A 27 -1.67 12.65 5.74
CA MET A 27 -1.30 14.04 5.99
C MET A 27 -2.49 14.87 6.48
N MET A 28 -3.68 14.68 5.91
CA MET A 28 -4.90 15.35 6.37
C MET A 28 -5.30 14.93 7.78
N VAL A 29 -5.18 13.63 8.12
CA VAL A 29 -5.44 13.14 9.47
C VAL A 29 -4.43 13.72 10.46
N GLN A 30 -3.14 13.73 10.13
CA GLN A 30 -2.09 14.30 10.99
C GLN A 30 -2.27 15.80 11.20
N ASN A 31 -2.60 16.55 10.15
CA ASN A 31 -2.89 17.98 10.26
C ASN A 31 -4.17 18.24 11.06
N GLY A 32 -5.19 17.40 10.88
CA GLY A 32 -6.41 17.45 11.69
C GLY A 32 -6.15 17.23 13.18
N PHE A 33 -5.23 16.32 13.52
CA PHE A 33 -4.79 16.11 14.92
C PHE A 33 -3.84 17.20 15.44
N ALA A 34 -3.05 17.85 14.60
CA ALA A 34 -2.09 18.87 15.04
C ALA A 34 -2.74 20.23 15.36
N THR A 35 -3.97 20.48 14.90
CA THR A 35 -4.59 21.81 14.86
C THR A 35 -5.83 21.90 15.77
N PHE A 36 -5.76 21.42 17.03
CA PHE A 36 -6.87 21.38 18.00
C PHE A 36 -7.45 22.79 18.34
N ASP A 37 -8.21 23.37 17.43
CA ASP A 37 -9.15 24.49 17.63
C ASP A 37 -10.58 23.94 17.47
N ASP A 38 -11.51 24.15 18.39
CA ASP A 38 -12.63 23.22 18.66
C ASP A 38 -13.64 22.86 17.51
N ASP A 39 -13.69 23.57 16.37
CA ASP A 39 -14.72 23.35 15.32
C ASP A 39 -14.21 22.88 13.93
N VAL A 40 -13.02 23.28 13.50
CA VAL A 40 -12.45 22.96 12.16
C VAL A 40 -11.70 21.59 12.06
N PRO A 41 -10.97 21.09 13.07
CA PRO A 41 -10.07 19.94 12.96
C PRO A 41 -10.83 18.63 12.80
N ARG A 42 -12.06 18.55 13.31
CA ARG A 42 -12.89 17.36 13.20
C ARG A 42 -13.23 17.04 11.74
N VAL A 43 -13.48 18.05 10.92
CA VAL A 43 -13.81 17.88 9.49
C VAL A 43 -12.61 17.33 8.72
N TRP A 44 -11.41 17.85 8.96
CA TRP A 44 -10.18 17.36 8.33
C TRP A 44 -9.84 15.92 8.71
N LEU A 45 -10.11 15.52 9.95
CA LEU A 45 -9.99 14.13 10.39
C LEU A 45 -10.95 13.20 9.65
N TYR A 46 -12.22 13.59 9.50
CA TYR A 46 -13.20 12.79 8.76
C TYR A 46 -12.84 12.66 7.28
N ILE A 47 -12.48 13.77 6.63
CA ILE A 47 -12.07 13.77 5.21
C ILE A 47 -10.79 12.94 5.04
N GLY A 48 -9.80 13.14 5.92
CA GLY A 48 -8.55 12.38 5.90
C GLY A 48 -8.79 10.88 6.05
N GLY A 49 -9.66 10.47 6.97
CA GLY A 49 -10.04 9.07 7.16
C GLY A 49 -10.71 8.46 5.92
N ILE A 50 -11.60 9.20 5.25
CA ILE A 50 -12.22 8.76 3.99
C ILE A 50 -11.15 8.55 2.90
N PHE A 51 -10.21 9.49 2.75
CA PHE A 51 -9.11 9.36 1.80
C PHE A 51 -8.22 8.15 2.11
N THR A 52 -7.90 7.90 3.39
CA THR A 52 -7.15 6.71 3.80
C THR A 52 -7.86 5.41 3.42
N ILE A 53 -9.19 5.33 3.64
CA ILE A 53 -9.99 4.15 3.25
C ILE A 53 -9.96 3.96 1.73
N ILE A 54 -10.19 5.03 0.95
CA ILE A 54 -10.18 4.97 -0.52
C ILE A 54 -8.81 4.53 -1.05
N GLY A 55 -7.72 5.09 -0.49
CA GLY A 55 -6.36 4.68 -0.85
C GLY A 55 -6.10 3.20 -0.57
N GLY A 56 -6.57 2.70 0.57
CA GLY A 56 -6.50 1.27 0.93
C GLY A 56 -7.25 0.36 -0.05
N VAL A 57 -8.45 0.76 -0.49
CA VAL A 57 -9.22 0.03 -1.51
C VAL A 57 -8.46 -0.02 -2.84
N PHE A 58 -7.89 1.11 -3.28
CA PHE A 58 -7.10 1.18 -4.51
C PHE A 58 -5.87 0.26 -4.46
N LEU A 59 -5.16 0.24 -3.34
CA LEU A 59 -4.02 -0.66 -3.13
C LEU A 59 -4.43 -2.14 -3.09
N THR A 60 -5.57 -2.46 -2.47
CA THR A 60 -6.06 -3.84 -2.41
C THR A 60 -6.45 -4.36 -3.80
N VAL A 61 -7.23 -3.57 -4.55
CA VAL A 61 -7.65 -3.93 -5.92
C VAL A 61 -6.45 -3.94 -6.87
N GLY A 62 -5.61 -2.92 -6.82
CA GLY A 62 -4.40 -2.82 -7.63
C GLY A 62 -3.43 -3.97 -7.36
N GLY A 63 -3.20 -4.29 -6.09
CA GLY A 63 -2.38 -5.39 -5.62
C GLY A 63 -2.93 -6.76 -6.04
N MET A 64 -4.24 -6.99 -5.92
CA MET A 64 -4.87 -8.23 -6.35
C MET A 64 -4.74 -8.44 -7.86
N ILE A 65 -4.90 -7.38 -8.66
CA ILE A 65 -4.73 -7.45 -10.12
C ILE A 65 -3.25 -7.65 -10.49
N PHE A 66 -2.34 -6.98 -9.79
CA PHE A 66 -0.89 -7.09 -10.00
C PHE A 66 -0.35 -8.50 -9.64
N LEU A 67 -0.83 -9.09 -8.56
CA LEU A 67 -0.48 -10.44 -8.12
C LEU A 67 -1.20 -11.53 -8.91
N ASN A 68 -2.26 -11.22 -9.66
CA ASN A 68 -2.89 -12.16 -10.59
C ASN A 68 -2.03 -12.46 -11.84
N PHE A 69 -0.88 -11.80 -12.00
CA PHE A 69 0.08 -12.15 -13.05
C PHE A 69 1.03 -13.26 -12.57
N ASP A 70 0.86 -14.48 -13.09
CA ASP A 70 1.63 -15.68 -12.72
C ASP A 70 3.14 -15.45 -12.56
N GLY A 71 3.76 -14.75 -13.52
CA GLY A 71 5.20 -14.47 -13.48
C GLY A 71 5.63 -13.48 -12.37
N LEU A 72 4.78 -12.53 -12.00
CA LEU A 72 5.05 -11.55 -10.95
C LEU A 72 4.76 -12.12 -9.56
N LYS A 73 3.65 -12.86 -9.42
CA LYS A 73 3.30 -13.57 -8.18
C LYS A 73 4.41 -14.50 -7.73
N LYS A 74 4.91 -15.32 -8.65
CA LYS A 74 6.00 -16.28 -8.38
C LYS A 74 7.29 -15.56 -7.98
N LYS A 75 7.60 -14.43 -8.62
CA LYS A 75 8.80 -13.64 -8.31
C LYS A 75 8.68 -12.94 -6.95
N ALA A 76 7.53 -12.34 -6.65
CA ALA A 76 7.25 -11.67 -5.37
C ALA A 76 7.30 -12.65 -4.19
N LEU A 77 6.62 -13.80 -4.29
CA LEU A 77 6.65 -14.85 -3.26
C LEU A 77 8.05 -15.40 -3.02
N ARG A 78 8.84 -15.59 -4.10
CA ARG A 78 10.22 -16.06 -3.98
C ARG A 78 11.14 -15.03 -3.31
N THR A 79 10.92 -13.74 -3.56
CA THR A 79 11.67 -12.68 -2.86
C THR A 79 11.28 -12.63 -1.39
N ALA A 80 9.98 -12.65 -1.07
CA ALA A 80 9.52 -12.66 0.33
C ALA A 80 10.03 -13.88 1.10
N GLY A 81 10.00 -15.07 0.48
CA GLY A 81 10.53 -16.31 1.07
C GLY A 81 12.04 -16.24 1.33
N LYS A 82 12.83 -15.65 0.42
CA LYS A 82 14.27 -15.43 0.65
C LYS A 82 14.57 -14.49 1.81
N ILE A 83 13.76 -13.44 1.97
CA ILE A 83 13.91 -12.50 3.09
C ILE A 83 13.55 -13.22 4.39
N ALA A 84 12.47 -14.00 4.41
CA ALA A 84 12.07 -14.77 5.57
C ALA A 84 13.13 -15.81 5.99
N ASP A 85 13.68 -16.56 5.02
CA ASP A 85 14.76 -17.53 5.27
C ASP A 85 16.00 -16.82 5.84
N ALA A 86 16.41 -15.68 5.27
CA ALA A 86 17.56 -14.93 5.75
C ALA A 86 17.37 -14.45 7.20
N VAL A 87 16.18 -13.93 7.53
CA VAL A 87 15.83 -13.51 8.90
C VAL A 87 15.84 -14.69 9.87
N GLU A 88 15.39 -15.87 9.42
CA GLU A 88 15.40 -17.06 10.27
C GLU A 88 16.80 -17.62 10.51
N ASP A 89 17.68 -17.55 9.51
CA ASP A 89 19.09 -17.92 9.65
C ASP A 89 19.84 -16.95 10.58
N GLU A 90 19.57 -15.64 10.51
CA GLU A 90 20.07 -14.64 11.46
C GLU A 90 19.63 -14.97 12.90
N ARG A 91 18.34 -15.29 13.09
CA ARG A 91 17.79 -15.68 14.40
C ARG A 91 18.38 -16.97 14.97
N LYS A 92 18.81 -17.90 14.11
CA LYS A 92 19.48 -19.14 14.53
C LYS A 92 20.95 -18.91 14.87
N GLN A 93 21.60 -17.95 14.22
CA GLN A 93 22.97 -17.53 14.56
C GLN A 93 23.04 -16.75 15.87
N GLU A 94 22.08 -15.87 16.16
CA GLU A 94 22.02 -15.14 17.45
C GLU A 94 21.75 -16.04 18.66
N LYS A 95 21.13 -17.21 18.44
CA LYS A 95 20.85 -18.20 19.48
C LYS A 95 21.95 -19.24 19.68
N LYS A 96 23.04 -19.14 18.93
CA LYS A 96 24.18 -20.06 18.96
C LYS A 96 25.35 -19.43 19.70
#